data_AF-A0A195CKP0-F1
#
_entry.id   AF-A0A195CKP0-F1
#
_cell.length_a   1.000
_cell.length_b   1.000
_cell.length_c   1.000
_cell.angle_alpha   90.00
_cell.angle_beta   90.00
_cell.angle_gamma   90.00
#
_symmetry.space_group_name_H-M   'P 1'
#
loop_
_entity.id
_entity.type
_entity.pdbx_description
1 polymer ?
#
loop_
_entity_poly.entity_id
_entity_poly.type
_entity_poly.pdbx_seq_one_letter_code
_entity_poly.pdbx_strand_id
1 'polypeptide(L)'
;MISILYICFSFSIQQYYSTMSDIDKTLYTLPNDQPVVALECDTAFKSLTQKEKLYTHYLSQAAWNGGLIVLIQTSPESPLIFALLQKIFLSESLEDLENSSVRAGVTQEQFTAFLVYSSGIFANAGNYKAMGDTKIIPNIPKGLFEAIIRSSKAYKTNSKEIQALWNKISEPMFSLKGKLKSLGLGDKGITTYFSANCQNFVNVVETEGGTDLRMTVDRSKIFTVGKKAIGDFLLKLQVYKSMGDIESAKKMYDRYSEVPANGPYPWGRWRDLILSRKEPRKIFVQSNTFIDGLNSNNVMLKNYEPSFAGLIQSWTERFPSLDVSETLIELWEKDKQYFESEYY
;
A
#
# COMPACT_ATOMS: atom_id res chain seq x y z
N MET A 1 13.90 -72.10 -32.31
CA MET A 1 12.85 -72.39 -31.32
C MET A 1 12.60 -71.08 -30.56
N ILE A 2 11.51 -70.42 -30.92
CA ILE A 2 10.77 -69.32 -30.24
C ILE A 2 11.59 -68.11 -29.75
N SER A 3 11.53 -67.06 -30.56
CA SER A 3 11.80 -65.65 -30.20
C SER A 3 10.76 -65.15 -29.19
N ILE A 4 11.20 -64.52 -28.11
CA ILE A 4 10.32 -63.80 -27.16
C ILE A 4 10.38 -62.30 -27.50
N LEU A 5 9.25 -61.80 -27.99
CA LEU A 5 8.98 -60.39 -28.26
C LEU A 5 8.76 -59.65 -26.93
N TYR A 6 9.60 -58.66 -26.62
CA TYR A 6 9.29 -57.66 -25.59
C TYR A 6 8.60 -56.48 -26.25
N ILE A 7 7.28 -56.35 -26.05
CA ILE A 7 6.49 -55.18 -26.45
C ILE A 7 6.51 -54.19 -25.28
N CYS A 8 7.30 -53.13 -25.41
CA CYS A 8 7.22 -51.96 -24.53
C CYS A 8 6.06 -51.06 -24.98
N PHE A 9 5.01 -50.96 -24.16
CA PHE A 9 3.96 -49.96 -24.33
C PHE A 9 4.49 -48.57 -23.91
N SER A 10 4.60 -47.66 -24.87
CA SER A 10 4.79 -46.23 -24.62
C SER A 10 3.43 -45.61 -24.33
N PHE A 11 3.17 -45.23 -23.08
CA PHE A 11 2.05 -44.35 -22.74
C PHE A 11 2.48 -42.91 -23.00
N SER A 12 1.98 -42.33 -24.10
CA SER A 12 2.00 -40.89 -24.33
C SER A 12 0.94 -40.25 -23.43
N ILE A 13 1.37 -39.63 -22.33
CA ILE A 13 0.51 -38.72 -21.57
C ILE A 13 0.59 -37.38 -22.28
N GLN A 14 -0.39 -37.12 -23.14
CA GLN A 14 -0.64 -35.81 -23.71
C GLN A 14 -1.11 -34.91 -22.56
N GLN A 15 -0.16 -34.22 -21.92
CA GLN A 15 -0.42 -33.24 -20.89
C GLN A 15 -1.18 -32.09 -21.56
N TYR A 16 -2.51 -32.09 -21.41
CA TYR A 16 -3.31 -30.90 -21.67
C TYR A 16 -2.78 -29.81 -20.74
N TYR A 17 -2.00 -28.90 -21.29
CA TYR A 17 -1.71 -27.61 -20.67
C TYR A 17 -3.04 -26.87 -20.56
N SER A 18 -3.75 -27.08 -19.45
CA SER A 18 -4.66 -26.07 -18.95
C SER A 18 -3.83 -24.81 -18.77
N THR A 19 -4.07 -23.81 -19.61
CA THR A 19 -3.65 -22.43 -19.36
C THR A 19 -3.84 -22.16 -17.86
N MET A 20 -2.75 -21.87 -17.16
CA MET A 20 -2.81 -21.42 -15.77
C MET A 20 -3.86 -20.32 -15.72
N SER A 21 -4.89 -20.50 -14.90
CA SER A 21 -5.87 -19.45 -14.63
C SER A 21 -5.09 -18.17 -14.35
N ASP A 22 -5.25 -17.14 -15.17
CA ASP A 22 -4.68 -15.82 -14.91
C ASP A 22 -5.03 -15.47 -13.45
N ILE A 23 -4.02 -15.33 -12.60
CA ILE A 23 -4.23 -14.85 -11.23
C ILE A 23 -4.99 -13.54 -11.37
N ASP A 24 -6.17 -13.43 -10.79
CA ASP A 24 -6.92 -12.18 -10.80
C ASP A 24 -6.06 -11.06 -10.19
N LYS A 25 -5.55 -10.19 -11.06
CA LYS A 25 -4.63 -9.10 -10.70
C LYS A 25 -5.38 -7.90 -10.13
N THR A 26 -6.71 -7.84 -10.25
CA THR A 26 -7.52 -6.68 -9.82
C THR A 26 -7.36 -6.39 -8.32
N LEU A 27 -7.11 -7.43 -7.52
CA LEU A 27 -6.83 -7.28 -6.10
C LEU A 27 -5.48 -6.59 -5.82
N TYR A 28 -4.52 -6.76 -6.73
CA TYR A 28 -3.13 -6.28 -6.60
C TYR A 28 -2.84 -5.03 -7.42
N THR A 29 -3.75 -4.60 -8.29
CA THR A 29 -3.62 -3.33 -9.01
C THR A 29 -4.50 -2.25 -8.36
N LEU A 30 -4.35 -1.03 -8.87
CA LEU A 30 -5.27 0.08 -8.68
C LEU A 30 -5.83 0.41 -10.07
N PRO A 31 -7.15 0.60 -10.23
CA PRO A 31 -7.76 0.91 -11.53
C PRO A 31 -7.45 2.35 -11.94
N ASN A 32 -7.52 2.66 -13.24
CA ASN A 32 -7.17 4.00 -13.75
C ASN A 32 -8.12 5.11 -13.27
N ASP A 33 -9.35 4.74 -12.90
CA ASP A 33 -10.37 5.61 -12.31
C ASP A 33 -10.30 5.65 -10.77
N GLN A 34 -9.18 5.22 -10.17
CA GLN A 34 -8.97 5.22 -8.72
C GLN A 34 -9.33 6.59 -8.14
N PRO A 35 -10.35 6.70 -7.26
CA PRO A 35 -10.80 8.00 -6.78
C PRO A 35 -9.70 8.71 -6.01
N VAL A 36 -9.44 9.95 -6.40
CA VAL A 36 -8.55 10.88 -5.71
C VAL A 36 -9.43 11.97 -5.07
N VAL A 37 -9.17 12.30 -3.82
CA VAL A 37 -9.95 13.28 -3.05
C VAL A 37 -9.04 14.22 -2.29
N ALA A 38 -9.43 15.49 -2.18
CA ALA A 38 -8.70 16.46 -1.37
C ALA A 38 -8.97 16.23 0.12
N LEU A 39 -7.93 16.35 0.94
CA LEU A 39 -8.10 16.43 2.40
C LEU A 39 -8.43 17.87 2.78
N GLU A 40 -9.71 18.15 3.03
CA GLU A 40 -10.18 19.48 3.42
C GLU A 40 -9.67 19.89 4.81
N CYS A 41 -8.80 20.90 4.85
CA CYS A 41 -8.30 21.45 6.11
C CYS A 41 -8.28 22.99 6.17
N ASP A 42 -8.79 23.69 5.15
CA ASP A 42 -8.81 25.16 5.06
C ASP A 42 -9.44 25.84 6.28
N THR A 43 -10.65 25.43 6.65
CA THR A 43 -11.40 26.06 7.74
C THR A 43 -10.66 25.90 9.06
N ALA A 44 -10.13 24.70 9.31
CA ALA A 44 -9.33 24.41 10.50
C ALA A 44 -8.03 25.24 10.49
N PHE A 45 -7.29 25.25 9.38
CA PHE A 45 -6.04 26.00 9.26
C PHE A 45 -6.23 27.52 9.41
N LYS A 46 -7.30 28.08 8.83
CA LYS A 46 -7.64 29.51 8.95
C LYS A 46 -7.95 29.93 10.39
N SER A 47 -8.48 29.01 11.20
CA SER A 47 -8.79 29.26 12.61
C SER A 47 -7.57 29.30 13.53
N LEU A 48 -6.40 28.83 13.06
CA LEU A 48 -5.17 28.83 13.83
C LEU A 48 -4.57 30.23 13.95
N THR A 49 -4.06 30.56 15.14
CA THR A 49 -3.18 31.71 15.36
C THR A 49 -1.87 31.56 14.59
N GLN A 50 -1.12 32.66 14.43
CA GLN A 50 0.16 32.61 13.72
C GLN A 50 1.17 31.64 14.36
N LYS A 51 1.20 31.60 15.70
CA LYS A 51 2.05 30.68 16.46
C LYS A 51 1.65 29.22 16.24
N GLU A 52 0.36 28.93 16.22
CA GLU A 52 -0.15 27.57 15.96
C GLU A 52 0.10 27.12 14.52
N LYS A 53 0.03 28.03 13.55
CA LYS A 53 0.39 27.73 12.16
C LYS A 53 1.88 27.38 12.01
N LEU A 54 2.77 28.15 12.65
CA LEU A 54 4.20 27.83 12.69
C LEU A 54 4.47 26.49 13.36
N TYR A 55 3.84 26.23 14.51
CA TYR A 55 3.93 24.94 15.19
C TYR A 55 3.45 23.79 14.28
N THR A 56 2.30 23.96 13.64
CA THR A 56 1.72 22.97 12.71
C THR A 56 2.63 22.73 11.51
N HIS A 57 3.25 23.79 10.97
CA HIS A 57 4.20 23.67 9.86
C HIS A 57 5.37 22.75 10.22
N TYR A 58 6.09 23.06 11.30
CA TYR A 58 7.27 22.26 11.68
C TYR A 58 6.90 20.86 12.17
N LEU A 59 5.74 20.69 12.84
CA LEU A 59 5.23 19.37 13.19
C LEU A 59 4.90 18.55 11.95
N SER A 60 4.30 19.18 10.93
CA SER A 60 4.03 18.55 9.63
C SER A 60 5.33 18.16 8.91
N GLN A 61 6.34 19.03 8.88
CA GLN A 61 7.66 18.69 8.34
C GLN A 61 8.27 17.48 9.04
N ALA A 62 8.24 17.44 10.37
CA ALA A 62 8.73 16.30 11.15
C ALA A 62 7.96 15.01 10.84
N ALA A 63 6.62 15.08 10.78
CA ALA A 63 5.77 13.94 10.48
C ALA A 63 6.03 13.37 9.08
N TRP A 64 6.17 14.22 8.06
CA TRP A 64 6.42 13.79 6.69
C TRP A 64 7.81 13.18 6.50
N ASN A 65 8.84 13.77 7.11
CA ASN A 65 10.18 13.18 7.10
C ASN A 65 10.21 11.84 7.84
N GLY A 66 9.56 11.75 9.01
CA GLY A 66 9.42 10.49 9.75
C GLY A 66 8.60 9.44 9.00
N GLY A 67 7.63 9.85 8.18
CA GLY A 67 6.82 8.96 7.35
C GLY A 67 7.62 8.22 6.28
N LEU A 68 8.76 8.75 5.84
CA LEU A 68 9.63 8.07 4.86
C LEU A 68 10.26 6.79 5.44
N ILE A 69 10.36 6.67 6.77
CA ILE A 69 10.82 5.43 7.44
C ILE A 69 9.90 4.26 7.08
N VAL A 70 8.60 4.53 6.85
CA VAL A 70 7.60 3.51 6.50
C VAL A 70 7.94 2.82 5.18
N LEU A 71 8.62 3.49 4.24
CA LEU A 71 9.09 2.86 3.00
C LEU A 71 10.00 1.67 3.31
N ILE A 72 10.94 1.85 4.23
CA ILE A 72 11.90 0.81 4.66
C ILE A 72 11.17 -0.28 5.45
N GLN A 73 10.16 0.09 6.23
CA GLN A 73 9.36 -0.86 7.02
C GLN A 73 8.34 -1.65 6.19
N THR A 74 8.04 -1.22 4.97
CA THR A 74 7.01 -1.83 4.12
C THR A 74 7.56 -3.00 3.32
N SER A 75 8.62 -2.77 2.54
CA SER A 75 9.25 -3.82 1.75
C SER A 75 10.67 -3.45 1.33
N PRO A 76 11.54 -4.43 1.00
CA PRO A 76 12.88 -4.13 0.51
C PRO A 76 12.88 -3.21 -0.71
N GLU A 77 11.98 -3.38 -1.67
CA GLU A 77 11.97 -2.58 -2.90
C GLU A 77 11.34 -1.18 -2.74
N SER A 78 10.48 -0.96 -1.73
CA SER A 78 9.73 0.28 -1.54
C SER A 78 10.58 1.58 -1.48
N PRO A 79 11.70 1.67 -0.73
CA PRO A 79 12.51 2.89 -0.71
C PRO A 79 13.16 3.20 -2.07
N LEU A 80 13.56 2.17 -2.82
CA LEU A 80 14.13 2.34 -4.15
C LEU A 80 13.08 2.71 -5.20
N ILE A 81 11.86 2.18 -5.09
CA ILE A 81 10.71 2.58 -5.93
C ILE A 81 10.43 4.07 -5.72
N PHE A 82 10.34 4.51 -4.46
CA PHE A 82 10.15 5.93 -4.14
C PHE A 82 11.27 6.78 -4.72
N ALA A 83 12.53 6.40 -4.51
CA ALA A 83 13.68 7.16 -4.99
C ALA A 83 13.70 7.29 -6.53
N LEU A 84 13.37 6.22 -7.25
CA LEU A 84 13.25 6.25 -8.71
C LEU A 84 12.15 7.23 -9.15
N LEU A 85 10.96 7.12 -8.57
CA LEU A 85 9.82 7.97 -8.94
C LEU A 85 10.10 9.45 -8.61
N GLN A 86 10.69 9.73 -7.45
CA GLN A 86 11.06 11.10 -7.07
C GLN A 86 12.09 11.68 -8.05
N LYS A 87 13.14 10.93 -8.41
CA LYS A 87 14.13 11.35 -9.42
C LYS A 87 13.49 11.68 -10.77
N ILE A 88 12.51 10.89 -11.21
CA ILE A 88 11.77 11.15 -12.45
C ILE A 88 10.95 12.44 -12.33
N PHE A 89 10.07 12.54 -11.33
CA PHE A 89 9.12 13.64 -11.21
C PHE A 89 9.75 14.99 -10.84
N LEU A 90 10.97 15.01 -10.26
CA LEU A 90 11.72 16.26 -10.05
C LEU A 90 12.51 16.69 -11.30
N SER A 91 12.73 15.81 -12.27
CA SER A 91 13.58 16.12 -13.43
C SER A 91 12.88 16.92 -14.53
N GLU A 92 11.56 16.78 -14.64
CA GLU A 92 10.71 17.37 -15.68
C GLU A 92 9.25 17.47 -15.26
N SER A 93 8.44 18.19 -16.04
CA SER A 93 7.00 18.28 -15.81
C SER A 93 6.29 16.97 -16.21
N LEU A 94 5.10 16.73 -15.65
CA LEU A 94 4.30 15.56 -16.05
C LEU A 94 3.90 15.60 -17.53
N GLU A 95 3.66 16.79 -18.07
CA GLU A 95 3.35 16.98 -19.49
C GLU A 95 4.54 16.59 -20.39
N ASP A 96 5.76 17.02 -20.03
CA ASP A 96 6.97 16.63 -20.76
C ASP A 96 7.23 15.13 -20.70
N LEU A 97 7.03 14.53 -19.51
CA LEU A 97 7.15 13.09 -19.31
C LEU A 97 6.11 12.32 -20.14
N GLU A 98 4.84 12.74 -20.14
CA GLU A 98 3.77 12.15 -20.94
C GLU A 98 4.11 12.22 -22.44
N ASN A 99 4.46 13.41 -22.92
CA ASN A 99 4.85 13.64 -24.31
C ASN A 99 6.05 12.77 -24.72
N SER A 100 7.04 12.59 -23.84
CA SER A 100 8.18 11.72 -24.10
C SER A 100 7.79 10.23 -24.13
N SER A 101 6.85 9.81 -23.28
CA SER A 101 6.36 8.44 -23.17
C SER A 101 5.49 8.06 -24.36
N VAL A 102 4.63 8.97 -24.82
CA VAL A 102 3.78 8.78 -26.00
C VAL A 102 4.64 8.61 -27.26
N ARG A 103 5.71 9.40 -27.40
CA ARG A 103 6.70 9.19 -28.48
C ARG A 103 7.41 7.84 -28.40
N ALA A 104 7.47 7.22 -27.23
CA ALA A 104 8.03 5.88 -27.02
C ALA A 104 7.00 4.74 -27.19
N GLY A 105 5.77 5.05 -27.64
CA GLY A 105 4.72 4.07 -27.90
C GLY A 105 3.81 3.76 -26.71
N VAL A 106 3.87 4.55 -25.65
CA VAL A 106 2.97 4.42 -24.48
C VAL A 106 1.69 5.21 -24.74
N THR A 107 0.54 4.56 -24.61
CA THR A 107 -0.76 5.25 -24.73
C THR A 107 -1.05 6.12 -23.51
N GLN A 108 -1.97 7.07 -23.65
CA GLN A 108 -2.40 7.91 -22.54
C GLN A 108 -2.97 7.08 -21.37
N GLU A 109 -3.76 6.04 -21.64
CA GLU A 109 -4.31 5.14 -20.61
C GLU A 109 -3.20 4.40 -19.84
N GLN A 110 -2.15 3.98 -20.54
CA GLN A 110 -0.99 3.33 -19.91
C GLN A 110 -0.16 4.33 -19.10
N PHE A 111 -0.05 5.58 -19.56
CA PHE A 111 0.57 6.64 -18.78
C PHE A 111 -0.24 6.96 -17.52
N THR A 112 -1.57 7.04 -17.61
CA THR A 112 -2.46 7.17 -16.45
C THR A 112 -2.23 6.03 -15.46
N ALA A 113 -2.15 4.79 -15.91
CA ALA A 113 -1.88 3.64 -15.04
C ALA A 113 -0.51 3.72 -14.33
N PHE A 114 0.50 4.32 -14.97
CA PHE A 114 1.78 4.66 -14.33
C PHE A 114 1.62 5.74 -13.23
N LEU A 115 0.84 6.79 -13.50
CA LEU A 115 0.54 7.84 -12.50
C LEU A 115 -0.26 7.28 -11.32
N VAL A 116 -1.23 6.39 -11.58
CA VAL A 116 -2.03 5.72 -10.55
C VAL A 116 -1.13 4.86 -9.66
N TYR A 117 -0.24 4.05 -10.25
CA TYR A 117 0.71 3.25 -9.49
C TYR A 117 1.61 4.13 -8.61
N SER A 118 2.19 5.18 -9.21
CA SER A 118 3.06 6.13 -8.50
C SER A 118 2.33 6.80 -7.34
N SER A 119 1.08 7.20 -7.57
CA SER A 119 0.20 7.75 -6.55
C SER A 119 -0.12 6.76 -5.44
N GLY A 120 -0.28 5.48 -5.78
CA GLY A 120 -0.43 4.38 -4.83
C GLY A 120 0.79 4.24 -3.91
N ILE A 121 2.00 4.30 -4.47
CA ILE A 121 3.25 4.24 -3.68
C ILE A 121 3.31 5.41 -2.69
N PHE A 122 3.07 6.62 -3.17
CA PHE A 122 3.06 7.81 -2.32
C PHE A 122 1.98 7.75 -1.23
N ALA A 123 0.76 7.35 -1.57
CA ALA A 123 -0.35 7.29 -0.62
C ALA A 123 -0.18 6.22 0.47
N ASN A 124 0.56 5.13 0.19
CA ASN A 124 0.75 4.03 1.13
C ASN A 124 2.16 3.98 1.74
N ALA A 125 3.05 4.92 1.36
CA ALA A 125 4.46 4.89 1.71
C ALA A 125 5.12 3.53 1.41
N GLY A 126 4.83 2.98 0.23
CA GLY A 126 5.35 1.69 -0.22
C GLY A 126 4.40 0.97 -1.18
N ASN A 127 4.82 -0.20 -1.68
CA ASN A 127 4.06 -0.98 -2.65
C ASN A 127 3.12 -2.02 -2.02
N TYR A 128 2.61 -1.75 -0.82
CA TYR A 128 1.55 -2.54 -0.18
C TYR A 128 0.44 -1.62 0.32
N LYS A 129 -0.81 -2.05 0.20
CA LYS A 129 -1.97 -1.27 0.63
C LYS A 129 -1.96 -1.18 2.16
N ALA A 130 -1.90 0.02 2.73
CA ALA A 130 -1.88 0.28 4.18
C ALA A 130 -3.10 -0.31 4.92
N MET A 131 -4.20 -0.53 4.20
CA MET A 131 -5.35 -1.26 4.72
C MET A 131 -5.45 -2.61 4.00
N GLY A 132 -5.36 -3.73 4.72
CA GLY A 132 -5.48 -5.06 4.13
C GLY A 132 -4.21 -5.58 3.46
N ASP A 133 -3.08 -4.88 3.63
CA ASP A 133 -1.73 -5.41 3.54
C ASP A 133 -1.43 -6.17 2.26
N THR A 134 -2.05 -5.78 1.15
CA THR A 134 -1.96 -6.49 -0.12
C THR A 134 -1.02 -5.74 -1.05
N LYS A 135 -0.16 -6.44 -1.79
CA LYS A 135 0.79 -5.81 -2.72
C LYS A 135 0.08 -4.97 -3.78
N ILE A 136 0.74 -3.89 -4.19
CA ILE A 136 0.38 -3.01 -5.29
C ILE A 136 1.39 -3.26 -6.41
N ILE A 137 0.91 -3.76 -7.55
CA ILE A 137 1.70 -3.89 -8.78
C ILE A 137 1.20 -2.90 -9.83
N PRO A 138 2.06 -2.44 -10.77
CA PRO A 138 1.61 -1.56 -11.83
C PRO A 138 0.58 -2.25 -12.74
N ASN A 139 -0.48 -1.53 -13.10
CA ASN A 139 -1.50 -2.02 -14.05
C ASN A 139 -1.09 -1.78 -15.51
N ILE A 140 0.21 -1.94 -15.82
CA ILE A 140 0.78 -1.84 -17.16
C ILE A 140 1.85 -2.91 -17.38
N PRO A 141 2.11 -3.34 -18.62
CA PRO A 141 3.22 -4.25 -18.90
C PRO A 141 4.57 -3.69 -18.44
N LYS A 142 5.41 -4.55 -17.83
CA LYS A 142 6.76 -4.21 -17.33
C LYS A 142 7.61 -3.48 -18.38
N GLY A 143 7.57 -3.92 -19.63
CA GLY A 143 8.31 -3.29 -20.73
C GLY A 143 7.85 -1.88 -21.06
N LEU A 144 6.54 -1.58 -20.92
CA LEU A 144 6.02 -0.22 -21.12
C LEU A 144 6.32 0.68 -19.93
N PHE A 145 6.30 0.15 -18.70
CA PHE A 145 6.78 0.87 -17.53
C PHE A 145 8.26 1.26 -17.69
N GLU A 146 9.09 0.32 -18.16
CA GLU A 146 10.49 0.58 -18.46
C GLU A 146 10.66 1.61 -19.60
N ALA A 147 9.80 1.59 -20.62
CA ALA A 147 9.82 2.58 -21.69
C ALA A 147 9.57 4.01 -21.16
N ILE A 148 8.63 4.19 -20.22
CA ILE A 148 8.38 5.48 -19.53
C ILE A 148 9.63 5.93 -18.76
N ILE A 149 10.27 5.02 -18.01
CA ILE A 149 11.50 5.35 -17.29
C ILE A 149 12.58 5.79 -18.27
N ARG A 150 12.80 5.04 -19.35
CA ARG A 150 13.83 5.32 -20.35
C ARG A 150 13.58 6.61 -21.14
N SER A 151 12.32 7.00 -21.35
CA SER A 151 11.98 8.25 -22.03
C SER A 151 12.17 9.49 -21.16
N SER A 152 12.19 9.32 -19.83
CA SER A 152 12.33 10.42 -18.86
C SER A 152 13.65 11.20 -19.00
N LYS A 153 13.60 12.48 -18.65
CA LYS A 153 14.78 13.35 -18.54
C LYS A 153 15.74 12.87 -17.46
N ALA A 154 15.25 12.28 -16.36
CA ALA A 154 16.09 11.65 -15.35
C ALA A 154 16.97 10.55 -15.95
N TYR A 155 16.40 9.65 -16.75
CA TYR A 155 17.17 8.59 -17.42
C TYR A 155 18.13 9.15 -18.47
N LYS A 156 17.72 10.16 -19.25
CA LYS A 156 18.61 10.81 -20.22
C LYS A 156 19.81 11.50 -19.57
N THR A 157 19.61 12.05 -18.38
CA THR A 157 20.65 12.76 -17.61
C THR A 157 21.61 11.79 -16.92
N ASN A 158 21.09 10.73 -16.28
CA ASN A 158 21.91 9.76 -15.56
C ASN A 158 21.43 8.31 -15.78
N SER A 159 21.59 7.84 -17.03
CA SER A 159 21.11 6.52 -17.44
C SER A 159 21.69 5.38 -16.60
N LYS A 160 22.96 5.49 -16.20
CA LYS A 160 23.65 4.45 -15.41
C LYS A 160 23.00 4.27 -14.04
N GLU A 161 22.73 5.36 -13.32
CA GLU A 161 22.10 5.32 -12.00
C GLU A 161 20.65 4.83 -12.10
N ILE A 162 19.86 5.41 -13.00
CA ILE A 162 18.45 5.07 -13.16
C ILE A 162 18.29 3.61 -13.60
N GLN A 163 19.14 3.12 -14.51
CA GLN A 163 19.15 1.71 -14.90
C GLN A 163 19.54 0.80 -13.74
N ALA A 164 20.52 1.17 -12.92
CA ALA A 164 20.91 0.39 -11.76
C ALA A 164 19.78 0.28 -10.72
N LEU A 165 19.05 1.38 -10.48
CA LEU A 165 17.84 1.36 -9.64
C LEU A 165 16.77 0.44 -10.23
N TRP A 166 16.45 0.61 -11.52
CA TRP A 166 15.45 -0.22 -12.19
C TRP A 166 15.79 -1.71 -12.11
N ASN A 167 17.04 -2.09 -12.36
CA ASN A 167 17.46 -3.49 -12.32
C ASN A 167 17.21 -4.13 -10.94
N LYS A 168 17.37 -3.37 -9.85
CA LYS A 168 17.15 -3.87 -8.47
C LYS A 168 15.67 -4.05 -8.13
N ILE A 169 14.78 -3.26 -8.72
CA ILE A 169 13.37 -3.23 -8.31
C ILE A 169 12.40 -3.83 -9.34
N SER A 170 12.79 -3.94 -10.61
CA SER A 170 11.87 -4.25 -11.70
C SER A 170 11.20 -5.62 -11.57
N GLU A 171 11.89 -6.62 -10.99
CA GLU A 171 11.32 -7.93 -10.74
C GLU A 171 10.42 -7.95 -9.49
N PRO A 172 10.90 -7.55 -8.30
CA PRO A 172 10.05 -7.53 -7.11
C PRO A 172 8.83 -6.61 -7.27
N MET A 173 8.95 -5.48 -7.98
CA MET A 173 7.83 -4.56 -8.25
C MET A 173 6.63 -5.21 -8.94
N PHE A 174 6.85 -6.17 -9.84
CA PHE A 174 5.78 -6.84 -10.61
C PHE A 174 5.46 -8.25 -10.10
N SER A 175 6.25 -8.76 -9.16
CA SER A 175 6.13 -10.14 -8.69
C SER A 175 4.94 -10.32 -7.74
N LEU A 176 4.10 -11.30 -8.05
CA LEU A 176 3.07 -11.85 -7.16
C LEU A 176 3.41 -13.28 -6.71
N LYS A 177 4.71 -13.64 -6.68
CA LYS A 177 5.15 -14.98 -6.27
C LYS A 177 5.03 -15.16 -4.75
N GLY A 178 4.54 -16.33 -4.32
CA GLY A 178 4.59 -16.78 -2.93
C GLY A 178 4.04 -15.77 -1.91
N LYS A 179 4.88 -15.45 -0.91
CA LYS A 179 4.57 -14.58 0.25
C LYS A 179 4.44 -13.10 -0.09
N LEU A 180 4.87 -12.68 -1.30
CA LEU A 180 4.85 -11.28 -1.72
C LEU A 180 3.43 -10.74 -1.95
N LYS A 181 2.38 -11.56 -1.90
CA LYS A 181 1.00 -11.10 -2.14
C LYS A 181 0.45 -10.26 -0.98
N SER A 182 0.94 -10.47 0.24
CA SER A 182 0.43 -9.79 1.42
C SER A 182 1.47 -9.67 2.53
N LEU A 183 1.48 -8.57 3.28
CA LEU A 183 2.27 -8.49 4.52
C LEU A 183 1.70 -9.47 5.54
N GLY A 184 2.58 -10.17 6.23
CA GLY A 184 2.19 -11.22 7.18
C GLY A 184 3.39 -11.91 7.78
N LEU A 185 3.16 -12.58 8.91
CA LEU A 185 4.15 -13.47 9.52
C LEU A 185 3.91 -14.90 8.99
N GLY A 186 4.99 -15.59 8.61
CA GLY A 186 4.91 -16.95 8.08
C GLY A 186 4.25 -17.02 6.71
N ASP A 187 3.37 -18.00 6.48
CA ASP A 187 2.89 -18.32 5.12
C ASP A 187 1.52 -17.69 4.78
N LYS A 188 0.85 -16.96 5.69
CA LYS A 188 -0.56 -16.56 5.51
C LYS A 188 -0.99 -15.32 6.34
N GLY A 189 -0.46 -14.12 6.06
CA GLY A 189 -0.84 -12.90 6.80
C GLY A 189 -2.35 -12.71 7.08
N ILE A 190 -2.70 -12.16 8.27
CA ILE A 190 -4.07 -11.89 8.76
C ILE A 190 -4.07 -10.58 9.59
N THR A 191 -5.20 -9.83 9.59
CA THR A 191 -5.53 -8.83 10.63
C THR A 191 -7.05 -8.70 10.88
N THR A 192 -7.45 -8.54 12.15
CA THR A 192 -8.86 -8.52 12.63
C THR A 192 -8.99 -7.69 13.92
N TYR A 193 -9.35 -6.41 13.81
CA TYR A 193 -9.71 -5.58 14.96
C TYR A 193 -11.18 -5.80 15.30
N PHE A 194 -11.54 -6.66 16.26
CA PHE A 194 -12.67 -6.53 17.22
C PHE A 194 -12.72 -7.77 18.14
N SER A 195 -13.20 -7.60 19.37
CA SER A 195 -13.22 -8.64 20.41
C SER A 195 -14.64 -9.17 20.71
N ALA A 196 -14.74 -10.47 21.01
CA ALA A 196 -15.99 -11.19 21.31
C ALA A 196 -16.61 -10.90 22.70
N ASN A 197 -16.07 -9.94 23.47
CA ASN A 197 -16.53 -9.61 24.83
C ASN A 197 -17.50 -8.41 24.89
N CYS A 198 -17.99 -7.94 23.75
CA CYS A 198 -18.93 -6.83 23.63
C CYS A 198 -20.39 -7.32 23.53
N GLN A 199 -20.88 -8.05 24.54
CA GLN A 199 -22.28 -8.52 24.54
C GLN A 199 -23.26 -7.35 24.50
N ASN A 200 -24.13 -7.31 23.49
CA ASN A 200 -25.16 -6.28 23.29
C ASN A 200 -24.64 -4.83 23.15
N PHE A 201 -23.34 -4.63 22.88
CA PHE A 201 -22.77 -3.31 22.59
C PHE A 201 -22.71 -3.05 21.08
N VAL A 202 -22.31 -4.05 20.30
CA VAL A 202 -22.34 -4.05 18.84
C VAL A 202 -23.13 -5.27 18.38
N ASN A 203 -24.12 -5.06 17.52
CA ASN A 203 -24.86 -6.14 16.87
C ASN A 203 -24.68 -6.03 15.37
N VAL A 204 -24.35 -7.14 14.70
CA VAL A 204 -24.26 -7.21 13.24
C VAL A 204 -25.28 -8.24 12.78
N VAL A 205 -26.20 -7.82 11.94
CA VAL A 205 -27.24 -8.69 11.36
C VAL A 205 -27.27 -8.51 9.86
N GLU A 206 -27.66 -9.54 9.12
CA GLU A 206 -28.00 -9.39 7.71
C GLU A 206 -29.28 -8.59 7.55
N THR A 207 -29.32 -7.74 6.53
CA THR A 207 -30.54 -7.05 6.13
C THR A 207 -31.51 -8.03 5.46
N GLU A 208 -32.80 -7.66 5.41
CA GLU A 208 -33.79 -8.40 4.63
C GLU A 208 -33.31 -8.53 3.17
N GLY A 209 -33.16 -9.76 2.70
CA GLY A 209 -32.60 -10.09 1.39
C GLY A 209 -31.16 -10.60 1.39
N GLY A 210 -30.44 -10.55 2.52
CA GLY A 210 -29.09 -11.12 2.66
C GLY A 210 -28.00 -10.41 1.84
N THR A 211 -28.29 -9.23 1.31
CA THR A 211 -27.38 -8.48 0.42
C THR A 211 -26.48 -7.50 1.16
N ASP A 212 -26.79 -7.16 2.41
CA ASP A 212 -26.03 -6.20 3.21
C ASP A 212 -25.97 -6.60 4.70
N LEU A 213 -25.07 -5.95 5.44
CA LEU A 213 -24.94 -6.09 6.89
C LEU A 213 -25.32 -4.79 7.59
N ARG A 214 -26.19 -4.88 8.60
CA ARG A 214 -26.53 -3.78 9.51
C ARG A 214 -25.77 -3.95 10.81
N MET A 215 -24.82 -3.05 11.04
CA MET A 215 -24.15 -2.90 12.34
C MET A 215 -24.88 -1.85 13.19
N THR A 216 -25.27 -2.22 14.40
CA THR A 216 -25.89 -1.32 15.38
C THR A 216 -25.00 -1.20 16.61
N VAL A 217 -24.75 0.03 17.06
CA VAL A 217 -23.93 0.32 18.24
C VAL A 217 -24.79 1.00 19.29
N ASP A 218 -24.85 0.42 20.49
CA ASP A 218 -25.48 1.03 21.65
C ASP A 218 -24.50 2.01 22.31
N ARG A 219 -24.66 3.30 22.01
CA ARG A 219 -23.77 4.37 22.52
C ARG A 219 -23.71 4.44 24.04
N SER A 220 -24.78 4.06 24.74
CA SER A 220 -24.82 4.09 26.21
C SER A 220 -23.83 3.09 26.84
N LYS A 221 -23.44 2.06 26.09
CA LYS A 221 -22.54 1.00 26.54
C LYS A 221 -21.07 1.23 26.21
N ILE A 222 -20.72 2.33 25.55
CA ILE A 222 -19.32 2.67 25.21
C ILE A 222 -18.46 2.72 26.46
N PHE A 223 -18.88 3.49 27.48
CA PHE A 223 -18.08 3.71 28.69
C PHE A 223 -18.13 2.54 29.69
N THR A 224 -19.14 1.69 29.59
CA THR A 224 -19.36 0.58 30.54
C THR A 224 -18.85 -0.74 29.96
N VAL A 225 -19.42 -1.21 28.85
CA VAL A 225 -19.06 -2.48 28.21
C VAL A 225 -17.83 -2.31 27.32
N GLY A 226 -17.83 -1.31 26.42
CA GLY A 226 -16.77 -1.11 25.44
C GLY A 226 -15.41 -0.79 26.08
N LYS A 227 -15.36 0.23 26.96
CA LYS A 227 -14.13 0.63 27.66
C LYS A 227 -13.57 -0.51 28.51
N LYS A 228 -14.43 -1.22 29.23
CA LYS A 228 -14.02 -2.36 30.06
C LYS A 228 -13.48 -3.51 29.20
N ALA A 229 -14.16 -3.83 28.10
CA ALA A 229 -13.74 -4.87 27.17
C ALA A 229 -12.34 -4.62 26.59
N ILE A 230 -12.06 -3.37 26.18
CA ILE A 230 -10.74 -2.94 25.72
C ILE A 230 -9.72 -2.99 26.86
N GLY A 231 -10.07 -2.47 28.04
CA GLY A 231 -9.20 -2.49 29.22
C GLY A 231 -8.78 -3.91 29.62
N ASP A 232 -9.74 -4.84 29.70
CA ASP A 232 -9.49 -6.24 30.03
C ASP A 232 -8.59 -6.92 28.98
N PHE A 233 -8.79 -6.61 27.70
CA PHE A 233 -7.96 -7.12 26.61
C PHE A 233 -6.53 -6.58 26.69
N LEU A 234 -6.36 -5.27 26.81
CA LEU A 234 -5.05 -4.62 26.89
C LEU A 234 -4.27 -5.07 28.12
N LEU A 235 -4.94 -5.24 29.27
CA LEU A 235 -4.33 -5.75 30.49
C LEU A 235 -3.80 -7.17 30.29
N LYS A 236 -4.60 -8.08 29.72
CA LYS A 236 -4.14 -9.44 29.42
C LYS A 236 -2.97 -9.45 28.44
N LEU A 237 -3.05 -8.66 27.38
CA LEU A 237 -1.98 -8.53 26.40
C LEU A 237 -0.68 -8.04 27.04
N GLN A 238 -0.76 -7.04 27.92
CA GLN A 238 0.39 -6.52 28.65
C GLN A 238 1.00 -7.58 29.58
N VAL A 239 0.18 -8.31 30.35
CA VAL A 239 0.64 -9.38 31.25
C VAL A 239 1.39 -10.46 30.46
N TYR A 240 0.81 -10.96 29.37
CA TYR A 240 1.47 -12.00 28.58
C TYR A 240 2.78 -11.51 27.95
N LYS A 241 2.81 -10.26 27.44
CA LYS A 241 4.04 -9.66 26.91
C LYS A 241 5.12 -9.50 27.98
N SER A 242 4.77 -9.00 29.17
CA SER A 242 5.72 -8.79 30.26
C SER A 242 6.28 -10.09 30.84
N MET A 243 5.51 -11.17 30.79
CA MET A 243 5.95 -12.49 31.26
C MET A 243 6.66 -13.32 30.18
N GLY A 244 6.63 -12.87 28.92
CA GLY A 244 7.08 -13.68 27.79
C GLY A 244 6.25 -14.97 27.60
N ASP A 245 4.99 -14.97 28.03
CA ASP A 245 4.11 -16.15 27.96
C ASP A 245 3.53 -16.31 26.55
N ILE A 246 4.35 -16.88 25.67
CA ILE A 246 4.02 -17.07 24.25
C ILE A 246 2.81 -18.01 24.08
N GLU A 247 2.72 -19.07 24.88
CA GLU A 247 1.66 -20.08 24.74
C GLU A 247 0.28 -19.48 25.00
N SER A 248 0.12 -18.79 26.14
CA SER A 248 -1.15 -18.14 26.48
C SER A 248 -1.46 -16.98 25.54
N ALA A 249 -0.46 -16.18 25.16
CA ALA A 249 -0.62 -15.08 24.22
C ALA A 249 -1.13 -15.58 22.86
N LYS A 250 -0.50 -16.63 22.34
CA LYS A 250 -0.86 -17.23 21.05
C LYS A 250 -2.28 -17.79 21.09
N LYS A 251 -2.61 -18.58 22.12
CA LYS A 251 -3.97 -19.12 22.29
C LYS A 251 -5.03 -18.02 22.38
N MET A 252 -4.74 -16.94 23.11
CA MET A 252 -5.62 -15.77 23.19
C MET A 252 -5.79 -15.12 21.82
N TYR A 253 -4.68 -14.87 21.12
CA TYR A 253 -4.68 -14.20 19.81
C TYR A 253 -5.41 -15.03 18.76
N ASP A 254 -5.09 -16.32 18.62
CA ASP A 254 -5.69 -17.25 17.65
C ASP A 254 -7.21 -17.36 17.85
N ARG A 255 -7.67 -17.34 19.12
CA ARG A 255 -9.11 -17.30 19.43
C ARG A 255 -9.77 -16.00 18.98
N TYR A 256 -9.11 -14.85 19.16
CA TYR A 256 -9.69 -13.55 18.78
C TYR A 256 -9.60 -13.29 17.27
N SER A 257 -8.69 -13.96 16.56
CA SER A 257 -8.51 -13.83 15.11
C SER A 257 -9.25 -14.91 14.31
N GLU A 258 -10.05 -15.76 14.96
CA GLU A 258 -10.84 -16.77 14.29
C GLU A 258 -11.91 -16.13 13.38
N VAL A 259 -11.98 -16.60 12.13
CA VAL A 259 -12.93 -16.13 11.12
C VAL A 259 -13.84 -17.30 10.74
N PRO A 260 -14.82 -17.68 11.59
CA PRO A 260 -15.65 -18.83 11.34
C PRO A 260 -16.58 -18.59 10.14
N ALA A 261 -16.81 -19.64 9.35
CA ALA A 261 -17.80 -19.61 8.27
C ALA A 261 -19.24 -19.75 8.78
N ASN A 262 -19.42 -20.23 10.02
CA ASN A 262 -20.71 -20.58 10.63
C ASN A 262 -20.86 -19.96 12.03
N GLY A 263 -22.06 -20.05 12.60
CA GLY A 263 -22.36 -19.57 13.94
C GLY A 263 -23.04 -18.20 13.96
N PRO A 264 -23.16 -17.55 15.14
CA PRO A 264 -23.88 -16.29 15.29
C PRO A 264 -23.23 -15.13 14.51
N TYR A 265 -21.93 -15.23 14.23
CA TYR A 265 -21.17 -14.25 13.45
C TYR A 265 -20.30 -14.99 12.41
N PRO A 266 -20.88 -15.39 11.25
CA PRO A 266 -20.19 -16.14 10.21
C PRO A 266 -19.29 -15.21 9.36
N TRP A 267 -18.27 -14.62 10.00
CA TRP A 267 -17.36 -13.63 9.42
C TRP A 267 -16.74 -14.10 8.09
N GLY A 268 -16.46 -15.39 7.96
CA GLY A 268 -15.90 -15.97 6.74
C GLY A 268 -16.83 -15.82 5.54
N ARG A 269 -18.13 -16.08 5.71
CA ARG A 269 -19.14 -15.91 4.64
C ARG A 269 -19.42 -14.43 4.37
N TRP A 270 -19.50 -13.62 5.42
CA TRP A 270 -19.72 -12.18 5.30
C TRP A 270 -18.60 -11.48 4.54
N ARG A 271 -17.38 -12.02 4.56
CA ARG A 271 -16.26 -11.52 3.75
C ARG A 271 -16.62 -11.47 2.27
N ASP A 272 -17.25 -12.50 1.72
CA ASP A 272 -17.59 -12.55 0.29
C ASP A 272 -18.59 -11.45 -0.08
N LEU A 273 -19.57 -11.21 0.80
CA LEU A 273 -20.53 -10.12 0.66
C LEU A 273 -19.84 -8.74 0.71
N ILE A 274 -18.96 -8.52 1.68
CA ILE A 274 -18.19 -7.26 1.82
C ILE A 274 -17.30 -7.04 0.60
N LEU A 275 -16.63 -8.09 0.12
CA LEU A 275 -15.77 -8.01 -1.06
C LEU A 275 -16.56 -7.70 -2.34
N SER A 276 -17.78 -8.24 -2.49
CA SER A 276 -18.66 -7.93 -3.64
C SER A 276 -19.14 -6.48 -3.67
N ARG A 277 -19.08 -5.76 -2.53
CA ARG A 277 -19.46 -4.35 -2.38
C ARG A 277 -18.27 -3.42 -2.18
N LYS A 278 -17.06 -3.94 -2.32
CA LYS A 278 -15.83 -3.18 -2.06
C LYS A 278 -15.73 -2.00 -3.03
N GLU A 279 -15.82 -0.78 -2.48
CA GLU A 279 -15.54 0.43 -3.24
C GLU A 279 -14.03 0.61 -3.46
N PRO A 280 -13.61 1.21 -4.60
CA PRO A 280 -12.25 1.65 -4.79
C PRO A 280 -11.80 2.59 -3.67
N ARG A 281 -10.64 2.33 -3.08
CA ARG A 281 -10.18 3.14 -1.94
C ARG A 281 -9.72 4.52 -2.37
N LYS A 282 -10.27 5.55 -1.75
CA LYS A 282 -9.89 6.93 -2.03
C LYS A 282 -8.41 7.17 -1.70
N ILE A 283 -7.69 7.77 -2.64
CA ILE A 283 -6.37 8.34 -2.40
C ILE A 283 -6.57 9.79 -1.96
N PHE A 284 -6.04 10.15 -0.79
CA PHE A 284 -6.16 11.50 -0.26
C PHE A 284 -4.97 12.36 -0.68
N VAL A 285 -5.24 13.46 -1.37
CA VAL A 285 -4.26 14.51 -1.64
C VAL A 285 -4.19 15.42 -0.42
N GLN A 286 -3.02 15.49 0.19
CA GLN A 286 -2.79 16.30 1.38
C GLN A 286 -2.10 17.61 1.03
N SER A 287 -2.57 18.68 1.64
CA SER A 287 -2.02 20.03 1.48
C SER A 287 -0.59 20.14 2.02
N ASN A 288 0.15 21.12 1.49
CA ASN A 288 1.48 21.50 1.99
C ASN A 288 1.38 22.81 2.76
N THR A 289 2.26 22.97 3.74
CA THR A 289 2.45 24.26 4.41
C THR A 289 3.81 24.81 4.03
N PHE A 290 3.89 26.08 3.67
CA PHE A 290 5.12 26.77 3.30
C PHE A 290 5.32 28.01 4.16
N ILE A 291 6.56 28.29 4.53
CA ILE A 291 6.92 29.58 5.14
C ILE A 291 6.98 30.61 4.01
N ASP A 292 6.39 31.77 4.25
CA ASP A 292 6.49 32.92 3.36
C ASP A 292 7.94 33.43 3.30
N GLY A 293 8.52 33.48 2.10
CA GLY A 293 9.90 33.93 1.91
C GLY A 293 10.14 35.39 2.33
N LEU A 294 9.08 36.21 2.43
CA LEU A 294 9.16 37.59 2.88
C LEU A 294 8.92 37.75 4.38
N ASN A 295 8.29 36.76 5.03
CA ASN A 295 7.95 36.80 6.44
C ASN A 295 8.02 35.40 7.05
N SER A 296 9.13 35.10 7.74
CA SER A 296 9.36 33.80 8.38
C SER A 296 8.31 33.40 9.41
N ASN A 297 7.53 34.36 9.91
CA ASN A 297 6.42 34.08 10.82
C ASN A 297 5.14 33.72 10.10
N ASN A 298 4.99 33.96 8.80
CA ASN A 298 3.80 33.68 8.03
C ASN A 298 3.86 32.28 7.39
N VAL A 299 2.80 31.49 7.53
CA VAL A 299 2.70 30.13 6.99
C VAL A 299 1.49 30.06 6.08
N MET A 300 1.73 29.67 4.83
CA MET A 300 0.72 29.49 3.80
C MET A 300 0.34 28.01 3.68
N LEU A 301 -0.95 27.74 3.52
CA LEU A 301 -1.46 26.42 3.15
C LEU A 301 -1.64 26.39 1.63
N LYS A 302 -1.07 25.39 0.98
CA LYS A 302 -1.25 25.11 -0.44
C LYS A 302 -2.01 23.80 -0.60
N ASN A 303 -3.20 23.91 -1.19
CA ASN A 303 -3.99 22.77 -1.61
C ASN A 303 -3.61 22.38 -3.03
N TYR A 304 -3.86 21.11 -3.36
CA TYR A 304 -3.60 20.56 -4.68
C TYR A 304 -4.91 20.01 -5.24
N GLU A 305 -5.01 20.00 -6.56
CA GLU A 305 -6.18 19.46 -7.24
C GLU A 305 -6.29 17.94 -6.96
N PRO A 306 -7.50 17.40 -6.73
CA PRO A 306 -7.71 15.99 -6.41
C PRO A 306 -7.56 15.07 -7.64
N SER A 307 -6.35 15.01 -8.21
CA SER A 307 -5.93 14.08 -9.26
C SER A 307 -4.58 13.45 -8.95
N PHE A 308 -4.19 12.46 -9.75
CA PHE A 308 -2.84 11.88 -9.69
C PHE A 308 -1.75 12.94 -9.93
N ALA A 309 -2.00 13.90 -10.82
CA ALA A 309 -1.07 15.00 -11.08
C ALA A 309 -0.92 15.90 -9.85
N GLY A 310 -2.04 16.31 -9.22
CA GLY A 310 -2.02 17.12 -8.00
C GLY A 310 -1.39 16.39 -6.81
N LEU A 311 -1.60 15.07 -6.67
CA LEU A 311 -0.92 14.26 -5.67
C LEU A 311 0.59 14.23 -5.91
N ILE A 312 1.04 13.92 -7.13
CA ILE A 312 2.47 13.88 -7.46
C ILE A 312 3.11 15.25 -7.21
N GLN A 313 2.44 16.33 -7.61
CA GLN A 313 2.88 17.69 -7.33
C GLN A 313 3.01 17.96 -5.82
N SER A 314 2.06 17.48 -5.00
CA SER A 314 2.14 17.65 -3.55
C SER A 314 3.40 17.00 -2.96
N TRP A 315 3.84 15.87 -3.53
CA TRP A 315 5.03 15.13 -3.08
C TRP A 315 6.32 15.74 -3.58
N THR A 316 6.39 16.16 -4.85
CA THR A 316 7.58 16.84 -5.40
C THR A 316 7.84 18.15 -4.69
N GLU A 317 6.81 18.94 -4.39
CA GLU A 317 6.97 20.20 -3.65
C GLU A 317 7.23 19.99 -2.16
N ARG A 318 6.84 18.83 -1.60
CA ARG A 318 7.13 18.47 -0.21
C ARG A 318 8.58 18.04 -0.03
N PHE A 319 9.13 17.34 -1.01
CA PHE A 319 10.51 16.89 -1.05
C PHE A 319 11.19 17.36 -2.35
N PRO A 320 11.52 18.67 -2.46
CA PRO A 320 12.02 19.27 -3.69
C PRO A 320 13.49 18.92 -3.99
N SER A 321 14.20 18.31 -3.03
CA SER A 321 15.59 17.88 -3.17
C SER A 321 15.70 16.36 -3.31
N LEU A 322 16.77 15.91 -3.97
CA LEU A 322 17.12 14.50 -4.09
C LEU A 322 17.77 13.92 -2.83
N ASP A 323 18.09 14.72 -1.82
CA ASP A 323 18.74 14.27 -0.58
C ASP A 323 18.00 13.10 0.09
N VAL A 324 16.65 13.14 0.05
CA VAL A 324 15.81 12.08 0.58
C VAL A 324 15.98 10.78 -0.22
N SER A 325 15.95 10.87 -1.56
CA SER A 325 16.21 9.72 -2.43
C SER A 325 17.58 9.12 -2.17
N GLU A 326 18.61 9.96 -2.06
CA GLU A 326 19.99 9.53 -1.82
C GLU A 326 20.12 8.83 -0.48
N THR A 327 19.56 9.43 0.58
CA THR A 327 19.52 8.83 1.93
C THR A 327 18.81 7.46 1.92
N LEU A 328 17.66 7.34 1.24
CA LEU A 328 16.92 6.08 1.14
C LEU A 328 17.70 5.01 0.39
N ILE A 329 18.42 5.37 -0.68
CA ILE A 329 19.29 4.46 -1.43
C ILE A 329 20.45 3.98 -0.55
N GLU A 330 21.11 4.89 0.18
CA GLU A 330 22.20 4.55 1.09
C GLU A 330 21.78 3.60 2.22
N LEU A 331 20.63 3.88 2.85
CA LEU A 331 20.07 3.01 3.88
C LEU A 331 19.73 1.63 3.33
N TRP A 332 19.12 1.57 2.14
CA TRP A 332 18.83 0.31 1.47
C TRP A 332 20.11 -0.49 1.18
N GLU A 333 21.17 0.15 0.68
CA GLU A 333 22.44 -0.51 0.39
C GLU A 333 23.12 -1.09 1.65
N LYS A 334 22.98 -0.38 2.78
CA LYS A 334 23.49 -0.84 4.07
C LYS A 334 22.72 -2.07 4.59
N ASP A 335 21.41 -2.09 4.37
CA ASP A 335 20.54 -3.14 4.90
C ASP A 335 20.33 -4.31 3.94
N LYS A 336 20.79 -4.22 2.69
CA LYS A 336 20.58 -5.25 1.65
C LYS A 336 21.01 -6.66 2.04
N GLN A 337 22.02 -6.78 2.90
CA GLN A 337 22.51 -8.06 3.41
C GLN A 337 21.50 -8.80 4.30
N TYR A 338 20.48 -8.10 4.82
CA TYR A 338 19.42 -8.66 5.65
C TYR A 338 18.17 -9.05 4.84
N PHE A 339 18.11 -8.73 3.55
CA PHE A 339 16.98 -9.09 2.71
C PHE A 339 17.13 -10.54 2.24
N GLU A 340 16.05 -11.33 2.34
CA GLU A 340 16.05 -12.74 1.93
C GLU A 340 16.31 -12.87 0.42
N SER A 341 16.98 -13.96 0.02
CA SER A 341 17.36 -14.21 -1.38
C SER A 341 16.17 -14.34 -2.34
N GLU A 342 14.96 -14.60 -1.83
CA GLU A 342 13.74 -14.70 -2.65
C GLU A 342 13.27 -13.34 -3.23
N TYR A 343 13.88 -12.23 -2.82
CA TYR A 343 13.63 -10.88 -3.37
C TYR A 343 14.46 -10.53 -4.62
N TYR A 344 15.45 -11.35 -5.00
CA TYR A 344 16.44 -11.04 -6.05
C TYR A 344 16.59 -12.11 -7.12
#